data_AF-A0A5M3WAE0-F1
#
_entry.id   AF-A0A5M3WAE0-F1
#
_cell.length_a   1.000
_cell.length_b   1.000
_cell.length_c   1.000
_cell.angle_alpha   90.00
_cell.angle_beta   90.00
_cell.angle_gamma   90.00
#
_symmetry.space_group_name_H-M   'P 1'
#
loop_
_entity.id
_entity.type
_entity.pdbx_description
1 polymer ?
#
loop_
_entity_poly.entity_id
_entity_poly.type
_entity_poly.pdbx_seq_one_letter_code
_entity_poly.pdbx_strand_id
1 'polypeptide(L)'
;MDTEAVRQSRGSVRLGHFLNTYFRSAGSPDLQTIRPALWNSVPPDAKDAAYWNLVLEQYTLYVEMADRVSARRGTANVFFLTLNTSVFTAVGVLGQNPPDGPKVLLIVPWLVLVGQCLAWFWLLRSYRQLNSAKYAVVGAIEEQLPVSPYWRAEWAALGEGKDPARYWPLSHVEQWIPFFFAVAYTAGFITLLLS
;
A
#
# COMPACT_ATOMS: atom_id res chain seq x y z
N MET A 1 -2.87 -37.13 -23.85
CA MET A 1 -3.85 -36.03 -23.73
C MET A 1 -3.96 -35.46 -22.30
N ASP A 2 -3.52 -36.18 -21.25
CA ASP A 2 -3.67 -35.72 -19.84
C ASP A 2 -2.60 -34.76 -19.31
N THR A 3 -1.42 -34.68 -19.93
CA THR A 3 -0.28 -33.94 -19.35
C THR A 3 -0.40 -32.42 -19.49
N GLU A 4 -1.03 -31.91 -20.54
CA GLU A 4 -1.24 -30.47 -20.74
C GLU A 4 -2.38 -29.93 -19.85
N ALA A 5 -3.49 -30.66 -19.74
CA ALA A 5 -4.62 -30.30 -18.89
C ALA A 5 -4.21 -30.20 -17.39
N VAL A 6 -3.37 -31.11 -16.92
CA VAL A 6 -2.83 -31.10 -15.54
C VAL A 6 -1.85 -29.95 -15.31
N ARG A 7 -1.06 -29.57 -16.31
CA ARG A 7 -0.12 -28.43 -16.22
C ARG A 7 -0.85 -27.08 -16.20
N GLN A 8 -1.91 -26.97 -17.00
CA GLN A 8 -2.74 -25.76 -17.07
C GLN A 8 -3.59 -25.57 -15.81
N SER A 9 -4.10 -26.66 -15.24
CA SER A 9 -4.79 -26.70 -13.93
C SER A 9 -3.85 -26.32 -12.77
N ARG A 10 -2.62 -26.86 -12.72
CA ARG A 10 -1.64 -26.48 -11.68
C ARG A 10 -1.19 -25.02 -11.78
N GLY A 11 -1.09 -24.47 -13.00
CA GLY A 11 -0.75 -23.08 -13.24
C GLY A 11 -1.85 -22.12 -12.77
N SER A 12 -3.11 -22.42 -13.08
CA SER A 12 -4.25 -21.60 -12.65
C SER A 12 -4.48 -21.65 -11.14
N VAL A 13 -4.26 -22.79 -10.48
CA VAL A 13 -4.35 -22.92 -9.02
C VAL A 13 -3.22 -22.15 -8.31
N ARG A 14 -1.98 -22.19 -8.83
CA ARG A 14 -0.86 -21.40 -8.28
C ARG A 14 -1.07 -19.90 -8.45
N LEU A 15 -1.53 -19.47 -9.63
CA LEU A 15 -1.84 -18.08 -9.88
C LEU A 15 -3.02 -17.63 -9.01
N GLY A 16 -4.06 -18.46 -8.88
CA GLY A 16 -5.20 -18.20 -8.00
C GLY A 16 -4.79 -18.06 -6.53
N HIS A 17 -3.89 -18.92 -6.03
CA HIS A 17 -3.35 -18.80 -4.67
C HIS A 17 -2.46 -17.56 -4.51
N PHE A 18 -1.59 -17.26 -5.48
CA PHE A 18 -0.74 -16.07 -5.47
C PHE A 18 -1.59 -14.79 -5.46
N LEU A 19 -2.56 -14.68 -6.37
CA LEU A 19 -3.49 -13.57 -6.44
C LEU A 19 -4.31 -13.49 -5.15
N ASN A 20 -4.88 -14.60 -4.66
CA ASN A 20 -5.67 -14.57 -3.42
C ASN A 20 -4.83 -14.15 -2.21
N THR A 21 -3.57 -14.57 -2.13
CA THR A 21 -2.65 -14.16 -1.05
C THR A 21 -2.31 -12.67 -1.13
N TYR A 22 -2.04 -12.14 -2.33
CA TYR A 22 -1.69 -10.74 -2.54
C TYR A 22 -2.88 -9.77 -2.44
N PHE A 23 -4.04 -10.21 -2.93
CA PHE A 23 -5.28 -9.42 -2.91
C PHE A 23 -6.06 -9.58 -1.60
N ARG A 24 -5.74 -10.58 -0.75
CA ARG A 24 -6.32 -10.67 0.60
C ARG A 24 -5.99 -9.40 1.39
N SER A 25 -7.02 -8.69 1.83
CA SER A 25 -6.88 -7.74 2.93
C SER A 25 -6.79 -8.59 4.19
N ALA A 26 -5.57 -8.96 4.62
CA ALA A 26 -5.39 -9.27 6.03
C ALA A 26 -5.91 -8.03 6.80
N GLY A 27 -6.81 -8.24 7.75
CA GLY A 27 -7.31 -7.16 8.60
C GLY A 27 -6.17 -6.47 9.35
N SER A 28 -6.49 -5.46 10.16
CA SER A 28 -5.51 -4.86 11.06
C SER A 28 -4.78 -5.97 11.84
N PRO A 29 -3.43 -5.93 11.91
CA PRO A 29 -2.68 -6.99 12.57
C PRO A 29 -3.15 -7.17 14.00
N ASP A 30 -3.37 -8.44 14.39
CA ASP A 30 -3.99 -8.78 15.65
C ASP A 30 -3.02 -8.56 16.82
N LEU A 31 -3.44 -7.74 17.80
CA LEU A 31 -2.67 -7.48 19.01
C LEU A 31 -2.34 -8.75 19.78
N GLN A 32 -3.16 -9.81 19.67
CA GLN A 32 -2.86 -11.10 20.31
C GLN A 32 -1.57 -11.73 19.77
N THR A 33 -1.21 -11.43 18.52
CA THR A 33 0.05 -11.90 17.92
C THR A 33 1.22 -11.01 18.32
N ILE A 34 0.99 -9.70 18.48
CA ILE A 34 2.05 -8.71 18.75
C ILE A 34 2.50 -8.76 20.21
N ARG A 35 1.56 -8.75 21.17
CA ARG A 35 1.84 -8.70 22.61
C ARG A 35 2.88 -9.73 23.09
N PRO A 36 2.79 -11.03 22.75
CA PRO A 36 3.77 -12.03 23.21
C PRO A 36 5.15 -11.87 22.56
N ALA A 37 5.24 -11.22 21.40
CA ALA A 37 6.49 -11.03 20.66
C ALA A 37 7.17 -9.68 20.96
N LEU A 38 6.47 -8.74 21.60
CA LEU A 38 6.95 -7.38 21.81
C LEU A 38 8.02 -7.28 22.91
N TRP A 39 7.86 -8.04 24.00
CA TRP A 39 8.67 -7.88 25.20
C TRP A 39 9.68 -9.03 25.33
N ASN A 40 10.98 -8.70 25.32
CA ASN A 40 12.07 -9.69 25.41
C ASN A 40 12.26 -10.29 26.82
N SER A 41 11.73 -9.63 27.86
CA SER A 41 11.84 -10.04 29.26
C SER A 41 10.57 -9.65 30.03
N VAL A 42 10.37 -10.24 31.21
CA VAL A 42 9.37 -9.76 32.17
C VAL A 42 9.65 -8.27 32.43
N PRO A 43 8.64 -7.38 32.43
CA PRO A 43 8.83 -5.98 32.78
C PRO A 43 9.52 -5.89 34.15
N PRO A 44 10.60 -5.12 34.30
CA PRO A 44 11.20 -4.88 35.60
C PRO A 44 10.20 -4.17 36.52
N ASP A 45 10.53 -4.13 37.81
CA ASP A 45 9.72 -3.40 38.80
C ASP A 45 9.34 -2.02 38.24
N ALA A 46 8.08 -1.63 38.41
CA ALA A 46 7.52 -0.37 37.92
C ALA A 46 8.33 0.86 38.39
N LYS A 47 9.18 0.69 39.40
CA LYS A 47 10.10 1.71 39.94
C LYS A 47 11.42 1.87 39.18
N ASP A 48 11.74 1.01 38.21
CA ASP A 48 12.97 1.12 37.42
C ASP A 48 12.84 2.23 36.36
N ALA A 49 13.21 3.45 36.76
CA ALA A 49 13.20 4.61 35.87
C ALA A 49 14.11 4.44 34.64
N ALA A 50 15.22 3.72 34.76
CA ALA A 50 16.15 3.54 33.66
C ALA A 50 15.54 2.65 32.56
N TYR A 51 14.86 1.58 32.96
CA TYR A 51 14.11 0.74 32.03
C TYR A 51 13.01 1.52 31.30
N TRP A 52 12.19 2.28 32.02
CA TRP A 52 11.10 3.04 31.40
C TRP A 52 11.60 4.14 30.47
N ASN A 53 12.75 4.76 30.77
CA ASN A 53 13.40 5.69 29.86
C ASN A 53 13.84 4.99 28.56
N LEU A 54 14.39 3.77 28.64
CA LEU A 54 14.74 2.99 27.45
C LEU A 54 13.50 2.62 26.62
N VAL A 55 12.39 2.23 27.27
CA VAL A 55 11.12 1.95 26.58
C VAL A 55 10.59 3.20 25.89
N LEU A 56 10.63 4.36 26.54
CA LEU A 56 10.21 5.64 25.95
C LEU A 56 11.10 6.06 24.78
N GLU A 57 12.41 5.83 24.86
CA GLU A 57 13.35 6.10 23.75
C GLU A 57 13.04 5.19 22.55
N GLN A 58 12.86 3.89 22.79
CA GLN A 58 12.47 2.93 21.75
C GLN A 58 11.12 3.27 21.14
N TYR A 59 10.13 3.63 21.96
CA TYR A 59 8.83 4.10 21.52
C TYR A 59 8.97 5.31 20.59
N THR A 60 9.71 6.32 21.00
CA THR A 60 9.90 7.57 20.24
C THR A 60 10.53 7.28 18.88
N LEU A 61 11.63 6.52 18.85
CA LEU A 61 12.30 6.11 17.61
C LEU A 61 11.37 5.27 16.72
N TYR A 62 10.58 4.38 17.30
CA TYR A 62 9.70 3.50 16.55
C TYR A 62 8.51 4.23 15.93
N VAL A 63 7.90 5.17 16.66
CA VAL A 63 6.86 6.07 16.15
C VAL A 63 7.40 6.92 15.01
N GLU A 64 8.60 7.49 15.16
CA GLU A 64 9.24 8.25 14.08
C GLU A 64 9.48 7.37 12.84
N MET A 65 9.92 6.13 13.02
CA MET A 65 10.06 5.18 11.91
C MET A 65 8.72 4.82 11.26
N ALA A 66 7.62 4.75 12.02
CA ALA A 66 6.29 4.56 11.47
C ALA A 66 5.85 5.76 10.62
N ASP A 67 6.06 6.96 11.11
CA ASP A 67 5.77 8.19 10.36
C ASP A 67 6.61 8.30 9.07
N ARG A 68 7.91 7.99 9.14
CA ARG A 68 8.78 7.95 7.94
C ARG A 68 8.28 6.99 6.86
N VAL A 69 7.62 5.88 7.22
CA VAL A 69 6.98 4.98 6.23
C VAL A 69 5.78 5.66 5.57
N SER A 70 4.97 6.39 6.34
CA SER A 70 3.87 7.21 5.81
C SER A 70 4.39 8.28 4.84
N ALA A 71 5.48 8.98 5.19
CA ALA A 71 6.12 9.96 4.32
C ALA A 71 6.64 9.33 3.01
N ARG A 72 7.29 8.16 3.08
CA ARG A 72 7.73 7.41 1.89
C ARG A 72 6.59 7.02 0.96
N ARG A 73 5.42 6.65 1.51
CA ARG A 73 4.20 6.42 0.71
C ARG A 73 3.79 7.68 -0.05
N GLY A 74 3.80 8.84 0.62
CA GLY A 74 3.51 10.13 0.01
C GLY A 74 4.46 10.47 -1.13
N THR A 75 5.77 10.31 -0.93
CA THR A 75 6.78 10.52 -1.98
C THR A 75 6.58 9.59 -3.18
N ALA A 76 6.29 8.31 -2.93
CA ALA A 76 6.00 7.35 -4.00
C ALA A 76 4.76 7.76 -4.81
N ASN A 77 3.71 8.24 -4.14
CA ASN A 77 2.50 8.73 -4.80
C ASN A 77 2.79 9.92 -5.73
N VAL A 78 3.55 10.90 -5.25
CA VAL A 78 3.95 12.08 -6.05
C VAL A 78 4.82 11.69 -7.24
N PHE A 79 5.75 10.73 -7.07
CA PHE A 79 6.57 10.21 -8.16
C PHE A 79 5.71 9.65 -9.30
N PHE A 80 4.77 8.76 -8.99
CA PHE A 80 3.91 8.17 -10.01
C PHE A 80 2.96 9.18 -10.64
N LEU A 81 2.41 10.13 -9.87
CA LEU A 81 1.59 11.22 -10.43
C LEU A 81 2.38 12.04 -11.45
N THR A 82 3.62 12.39 -11.12
CA THR A 82 4.53 13.14 -12.01
C THR A 82 4.85 12.35 -13.27
N LEU A 83 5.17 11.06 -13.12
CA LEU A 83 5.46 10.15 -14.22
C LEU A 83 4.25 10.06 -15.17
N ASN A 84 3.05 9.80 -14.64
CA ASN A 84 1.85 9.66 -15.45
C ASN A 84 1.49 10.99 -16.14
N THR A 85 1.58 12.12 -15.43
CA THR A 85 1.37 13.45 -16.04
C THR A 85 2.35 13.71 -17.19
N SER A 86 3.61 13.30 -17.04
CA SER A 86 4.63 13.43 -18.10
C SER A 86 4.30 12.57 -19.31
N VAL A 87 3.78 11.36 -19.10
CA VAL A 87 3.27 10.49 -20.18
C VAL A 87 2.13 11.15 -20.92
N PHE A 88 1.12 11.72 -20.22
CA PHE A 88 0.01 12.40 -20.91
C PHE A 88 0.48 13.58 -21.75
N THR A 89 1.44 14.36 -21.24
CA THR A 89 2.06 15.44 -22.00
C THR A 89 2.75 14.91 -23.26
N ALA A 90 3.56 13.85 -23.14
CA ALA A 90 4.20 13.22 -24.29
C ALA A 90 3.19 12.67 -25.31
N VAL A 91 2.12 12.01 -24.85
CA VAL A 91 1.05 11.51 -25.72
C VAL A 91 0.32 12.66 -26.43
N GLY A 92 0.04 13.76 -25.73
CA GLY A 92 -0.61 14.94 -26.32
C GLY A 92 0.24 15.60 -27.41
N VAL A 93 1.56 15.66 -27.22
CA VAL A 93 2.50 16.20 -28.22
C VAL A 93 2.65 15.25 -29.42
N LEU A 94 2.90 13.96 -29.16
CA LEU A 94 3.08 12.95 -30.21
C LEU A 94 1.80 12.68 -31.00
N GLY A 95 0.63 12.86 -30.38
CA GLY A 95 -0.67 12.69 -31.04
C GLY A 95 -0.95 13.72 -32.13
N GLN A 96 -0.22 14.84 -32.19
CA GLN A 96 -0.37 15.83 -33.27
C GLN A 96 0.21 15.34 -34.59
N ASN A 97 1.26 14.52 -34.54
CA ASN A 97 1.90 13.90 -35.70
C ASN A 97 2.19 12.43 -35.35
N PRO A 98 1.18 11.55 -35.41
CA PRO A 98 1.33 10.17 -35.02
C PRO A 98 2.39 9.48 -35.92
N PRO A 99 3.28 8.67 -35.35
CA PRO A 99 4.31 8.00 -36.13
C PRO A 99 3.71 7.00 -37.12
N ASP A 100 4.22 7.01 -38.35
CA ASP A 100 3.85 6.05 -39.39
C ASP A 100 4.38 4.65 -39.03
N GLY A 101 3.49 3.68 -38.86
CA GLY A 101 3.87 2.30 -38.57
C GLY A 101 2.70 1.39 -38.21
N PRO A 102 2.96 0.08 -38.02
CA PRO A 102 1.93 -0.87 -37.62
C PRO A 102 1.40 -0.52 -36.23
N LYS A 103 0.11 -0.16 -36.13
CA LYS A 103 -0.59 0.16 -34.87
C LYS A 103 -0.44 -0.93 -33.80
N VAL A 104 -0.26 -2.19 -34.22
CA VAL A 104 0.00 -3.33 -33.32
C VAL A 104 1.21 -3.10 -32.41
N LEU A 105 2.22 -2.33 -32.85
CA LEU A 105 3.41 -2.02 -32.03
C LEU A 105 3.08 -1.18 -30.78
N LEU A 106 1.93 -0.48 -30.76
CA LEU A 106 1.46 0.28 -29.59
C LEU A 106 1.11 -0.61 -28.39
N ILE A 107 1.02 -1.93 -28.57
CA ILE A 107 0.78 -2.86 -27.46
C ILE A 107 1.91 -2.82 -26.43
N VAL A 108 3.15 -2.60 -26.87
CA VAL A 108 4.33 -2.58 -25.98
C VAL A 108 4.26 -1.40 -25.00
N PRO A 109 4.15 -0.12 -25.44
CA PRO A 109 4.01 0.99 -24.51
C PRO A 109 2.72 0.88 -23.68
N TRP A 110 1.61 0.39 -24.24
CA TRP A 110 0.38 0.17 -23.46
C TRP A 110 0.59 -0.81 -22.30
N LEU A 111 1.25 -1.95 -22.54
CA LEU A 111 1.58 -2.92 -21.48
C LEU A 111 2.48 -2.32 -20.40
N VAL A 112 3.45 -1.49 -20.77
CA VAL A 112 4.32 -0.79 -19.81
C VAL A 112 3.51 0.20 -18.97
N LEU A 113 2.63 0.98 -19.59
CA LEU A 113 1.81 1.98 -18.90
C LEU A 113 0.79 1.35 -17.95
N VAL A 114 0.13 0.27 -18.35
CA VAL A 114 -0.76 -0.48 -17.45
C VAL A 114 0.04 -1.19 -16.35
N GLY A 115 1.19 -1.78 -16.72
CA GLY A 115 2.09 -2.45 -15.79
C GLY A 115 2.57 -1.54 -14.66
N GLN A 116 2.97 -0.30 -14.96
CA GLN A 116 3.37 0.65 -13.93
C GLN A 116 2.21 1.12 -13.04
N CYS A 117 0.97 1.20 -13.56
CA CYS A 117 -0.21 1.45 -12.73
C CYS A 117 -0.45 0.32 -11.71
N LEU A 118 -0.29 -0.93 -12.15
CA LEU A 118 -0.40 -2.09 -11.25
C LEU A 118 0.71 -2.09 -10.20
N ALA A 119 1.94 -1.79 -10.60
CA ALA A 119 3.08 -1.66 -9.68
C ALA A 119 2.83 -0.55 -8.64
N TRP A 120 2.34 0.61 -9.08
CA TRP A 120 1.97 1.73 -8.20
C TRP A 120 0.92 1.32 -7.17
N PHE A 121 -0.17 0.67 -7.61
CA PHE A 121 -1.22 0.19 -6.72
C PHE A 121 -0.67 -0.76 -5.64
N TRP A 122 0.14 -1.75 -6.03
CA TRP A 122 0.72 -2.69 -5.08
C TRP A 122 1.74 -2.04 -4.15
N LEU A 123 2.51 -1.07 -4.63
CA LEU A 123 3.45 -0.33 -3.78
C LEU A 123 2.72 0.45 -2.68
N LEU A 124 1.65 1.18 -3.03
CA LEU A 124 0.83 1.90 -2.04
C LEU A 124 0.17 0.94 -1.04
N ARG A 125 -0.33 -0.20 -1.52
CA ARG A 125 -0.92 -1.25 -0.67
C ARG A 125 0.11 -1.80 0.32
N SER A 126 1.32 -2.11 -0.14
CA SER A 126 2.41 -2.62 0.69
C SER A 126 2.79 -1.62 1.80
N TYR A 127 2.95 -0.35 1.45
CA TYR A 127 3.20 0.70 2.44
C TYR A 127 2.08 0.80 3.48
N ARG A 128 0.82 0.73 3.05
CA ARG A 128 -0.32 0.75 3.98
C ARG A 128 -0.28 -0.43 4.95
N GLN A 129 -0.05 -1.65 4.46
CA GLN A 129 0.02 -2.85 5.30
C GLN A 129 1.14 -2.78 6.33
N LEU A 130 2.34 -2.38 5.90
CA LEU A 130 3.49 -2.22 6.79
C LEU A 130 3.22 -1.14 7.84
N ASN A 131 2.61 -0.02 7.45
CA ASN A 131 2.30 1.07 8.35
C ASN A 131 1.27 0.65 9.40
N SER A 132 0.22 -0.06 9.00
CA SER A 132 -0.76 -0.63 9.93
C SER A 132 -0.12 -1.59 10.95
N ALA A 133 0.86 -2.41 10.52
CA ALA A 133 1.61 -3.27 11.44
C ALA A 133 2.46 -2.48 12.43
N LYS A 134 3.17 -1.45 11.96
CA LYS A 134 3.97 -0.58 12.83
C LYS A 134 3.09 0.12 13.86
N TYR A 135 1.96 0.67 13.46
CA TYR A 135 1.07 1.37 14.39
C TYR A 135 0.37 0.44 15.39
N ALA A 136 0.14 -0.84 15.03
CA ALA A 136 -0.32 -1.83 16.01
C ALA A 136 0.77 -2.14 17.06
N VAL A 137 2.04 -2.18 16.66
CA VAL A 137 3.17 -2.30 17.61
C VAL A 137 3.28 -1.06 18.51
N VAL A 138 3.14 0.15 17.94
CA VAL A 138 3.07 1.41 18.72
C VAL A 138 1.97 1.30 19.79
N GLY A 139 0.77 0.85 19.42
CA GLY A 139 -0.33 0.68 20.37
C GLY A 139 -0.05 -0.35 21.46
N ALA A 140 0.60 -1.47 21.12
CA ALA A 140 0.99 -2.47 22.10
C ALA A 140 2.05 -1.95 23.11
N ILE A 141 2.91 -1.01 22.71
CA ILE A 141 3.81 -0.30 23.64
C ILE A 141 3.02 0.68 24.50
N GLU A 142 2.11 1.46 23.90
CA GLU A 142 1.28 2.43 24.62
C GLU A 142 0.39 1.79 25.71
N GLU A 143 0.06 0.50 25.61
CA GLU A 143 -0.66 -0.24 26.67
C GLU A 143 0.10 -0.26 28.01
N GLN A 144 1.43 -0.11 27.99
CA GLN A 144 2.27 -0.05 29.19
C GLN A 144 2.63 1.38 29.61
N LEU A 145 2.41 2.36 28.74
CA LEU A 145 2.75 3.75 29.02
C LEU A 145 1.61 4.47 29.76
N PRO A 146 1.90 5.54 30.53
CA PRO A 146 0.88 6.29 31.27
C PRO A 146 -0.19 6.91 30.36
N VAL A 147 0.15 7.17 29.10
CA VAL A 147 -0.72 7.77 28.10
C VAL A 147 -0.65 6.98 26.80
N SER A 148 -1.78 6.90 26.11
CA SER A 148 -1.92 6.24 24.80
C SER A 148 -2.56 7.21 23.81
N PRO A 149 -1.77 8.20 23.33
CA PRO A 149 -2.28 9.22 22.43
C PRO A 149 -2.71 8.64 21.09
N TYR A 150 -1.95 7.73 20.50
CA TYR A 150 -2.25 7.20 19.17
C TYR A 150 -3.33 6.09 19.21
N TRP A 151 -3.09 5.05 20.00
CA TRP A 151 -3.90 3.83 19.94
C TRP A 151 -5.27 3.96 20.60
N ARG A 152 -5.36 4.72 21.69
CA ARG A 152 -6.63 4.95 22.40
C ARG A 152 -7.26 6.28 22.00
N ALA A 153 -6.56 7.39 22.24
CA ALA A 153 -7.19 8.70 22.10
C ALA A 153 -7.48 9.07 20.65
N GLU A 154 -6.50 9.01 19.75
CA GLU A 154 -6.68 9.34 18.33
C GLU A 154 -7.59 8.34 17.64
N TRP A 155 -7.39 7.03 17.83
CA TRP A 155 -8.26 6.02 17.21
C TRP A 155 -9.74 6.15 17.62
N ALA A 156 -10.02 6.44 18.90
CA ALA A 156 -11.38 6.73 19.36
C ALA A 156 -11.90 8.07 18.79
N ALA A 157 -11.04 9.07 18.67
CA ALA A 157 -11.37 10.35 18.05
C ALA A 157 -11.66 10.25 16.54
N LEU A 158 -11.14 9.22 15.87
CA LEU A 158 -11.41 8.90 14.46
C LEU A 158 -12.59 7.92 14.29
N GLY A 159 -13.26 7.53 15.38
CA GLY A 159 -14.43 6.67 15.33
C GLY A 159 -14.12 5.19 15.13
N GLU A 160 -12.90 4.76 15.46
CA GLU A 160 -12.46 3.36 15.47
C GLU A 160 -12.69 2.61 14.14
N GLY A 161 -12.76 3.33 13.02
CA GLY A 161 -13.09 2.77 11.71
C GLY A 161 -14.55 2.35 11.52
N LYS A 162 -15.43 2.65 12.48
CA LYS A 162 -16.87 2.35 12.43
C LYS A 162 -17.69 3.48 11.80
N ASP A 163 -17.16 4.70 11.83
CA ASP A 163 -17.85 5.91 11.35
C ASP A 163 -17.07 6.58 10.20
N PRO A 164 -17.43 6.31 8.93
CA PRO A 164 -16.81 6.94 7.77
C PRO A 164 -17.02 8.45 7.70
N ALA A 165 -18.04 9.00 8.38
CA ALA A 165 -18.26 10.45 8.42
C ALA A 165 -17.20 11.16 9.29
N ARG A 166 -16.62 10.44 10.25
CA ARG A 166 -15.60 10.96 11.16
C ARG A 166 -14.20 10.91 10.56
N TYR A 167 -13.89 9.85 9.82
CA TYR A 167 -12.62 9.73 9.12
C TYR A 167 -12.73 8.85 7.88
N TRP A 168 -12.46 9.45 6.72
CA TRP A 168 -12.29 8.72 5.48
C TRP A 168 -10.80 8.48 5.22
N PRO A 169 -10.30 7.24 5.26
CA PRO A 169 -8.87 7.01 5.13
C PRO A 169 -8.39 7.36 3.73
N LEU A 170 -7.47 8.34 3.64
CA LEU A 170 -6.90 8.83 2.38
C LEU A 170 -6.33 7.70 1.50
N SER A 171 -5.83 6.63 2.13
CA SER A 171 -5.31 5.46 1.42
C SER A 171 -6.31 4.76 0.51
N HIS A 172 -7.62 4.87 0.78
CA HIS A 172 -8.64 4.35 -0.14
C HIS A 172 -8.67 5.18 -1.41
N VAL A 173 -8.65 6.51 -1.29
CA VAL A 173 -8.64 7.44 -2.42
C VAL A 173 -7.37 7.27 -3.26
N GLU A 174 -6.19 7.22 -2.61
CA GLU A 174 -4.91 7.02 -3.28
C GLU A 174 -4.84 5.71 -4.08
N GLN A 175 -5.52 4.65 -3.63
CA GLN A 175 -5.57 3.36 -4.33
C GLN A 175 -6.42 3.37 -5.60
N TRP A 176 -7.36 4.31 -5.75
CA TRP A 176 -8.17 4.44 -6.98
C TRP A 176 -7.44 5.20 -8.10
N ILE A 177 -6.47 6.04 -7.76
CA ILE A 177 -5.75 6.86 -8.74
C ILE A 177 -5.05 6.02 -9.82
N PRO A 178 -4.28 4.96 -9.50
CA PRO A 178 -3.66 4.11 -10.52
C PRO A 178 -4.69 3.42 -11.43
N PHE A 179 -5.86 3.08 -10.89
CA PHE A 179 -6.94 2.47 -11.67
C PHE A 179 -7.49 3.44 -12.72
N PHE A 180 -7.75 4.70 -12.35
CA PHE A 180 -8.19 5.72 -13.32
C PHE A 180 -7.17 5.93 -14.44
N PHE A 181 -5.87 5.95 -14.13
CA PHE A 181 -4.83 6.04 -15.14
C PHE A 181 -4.78 4.81 -16.05
N ALA A 182 -4.90 3.59 -15.50
CA ALA A 182 -4.95 2.37 -16.30
C ALA A 182 -6.16 2.35 -17.26
N VAL A 183 -7.33 2.82 -16.80
CA VAL A 183 -8.53 2.98 -17.64
C VAL A 183 -8.28 4.00 -18.75
N ALA A 184 -7.70 5.16 -18.43
CA ALA A 184 -7.39 6.19 -19.42
C ALA A 184 -6.41 5.70 -20.50
N TYR A 185 -5.34 5.00 -20.12
CA TYR A 185 -4.40 4.41 -21.07
C TYR A 185 -5.04 3.34 -21.95
N THR A 186 -5.92 2.52 -21.38
CA THR A 186 -6.64 1.48 -22.13
C THR A 186 -7.63 2.09 -23.11
N ALA A 187 -8.37 3.12 -22.70
CA ALA A 187 -9.26 3.86 -23.58
C ALA A 187 -8.48 4.52 -24.73
N GLY A 188 -7.37 5.20 -24.43
CA GLY A 188 -6.50 5.82 -25.44
C GLY A 188 -5.94 4.81 -26.45
N PHE A 189 -5.48 3.67 -25.97
CA PHE A 189 -5.00 2.57 -26.83
C PHE A 189 -6.11 2.06 -27.76
N ILE A 190 -7.32 1.81 -27.23
CA ILE A 190 -8.47 1.37 -28.03
C ILE A 190 -8.82 2.42 -29.09
N THR A 191 -8.86 3.71 -28.74
CA THR A 191 -9.17 4.77 -29.71
C THR A 191 -8.17 4.81 -30.86
N LEU A 192 -6.87 4.66 -30.57
CA LEU A 192 -5.81 4.66 -31.59
C LEU A 192 -5.83 3.42 -32.49
N LEU A 193 -6.35 2.29 -31.99
CA LEU A 193 -6.53 1.09 -32.81
C LEU A 193 -7.73 1.20 -33.77
N LEU A 194 -8.76 1.96 -33.38
CA LEU A 194 -10.01 2.09 -34.13
C LEU A 194 -10.00 3.25 -35.13
N SER A 195 -9.30 4.35 -34.84
CA SER A 195 -8.87 5.33 -35.86
C SER A 195 -7.86 4.69 -36.79
#